data_AF-A0A1F6HTM2-F1
#
_entry.id   AF-A0A1F6HTM2-F1
#
_cell.length_a   1.000
_cell.length_b   1.000
_cell.length_c   1.000
_cell.angle_alpha   90.00
_cell.angle_beta   90.00
_cell.angle_gamma   90.00
#
_symmetry.space_group_name_H-M   'P 1'
#
loop_
_entity.id
_entity.type
_entity.pdbx_description
1 polymer ?
#
loop_
_entity_poly.entity_id
_entity_poly.type
_entity_poly.pdbx_seq_one_letter_code
_entity_poly.pdbx_strand_id
1 'polypeptide(L)'
;MKKLLLWGWNNILFLSTLVLLMFIPLYPKLPLLDVQNTWVYIRAEDFLVIFVLALWLFLFFKKKVTIKTPLTLSIMIYWLIGALATIHGVLLIFPQTSNVFPNVAFLSFLRHVEYQAYFL
;
A
#
# COMPACT_ATOMS: atom_id res chain seq x y z
N MET A 1 20.67 -22.90 15.95
CA MET A 1 19.56 -22.63 14.99
C MET A 1 18.41 -21.85 15.60
N LYS A 2 17.82 -22.25 16.75
CA LYS A 2 16.71 -21.52 17.41
C LYS A 2 17.00 -20.02 17.66
N LYS A 3 18.24 -19.68 18.05
CA LYS A 3 18.66 -18.29 18.32
C LYS A 3 18.60 -17.38 17.08
N LEU A 4 18.94 -17.90 15.90
CA LEU A 4 18.88 -17.15 14.63
C LEU A 4 17.44 -16.91 14.19
N LEU A 5 16.58 -17.93 14.29
CA LEU A 5 15.15 -17.81 13.98
C LEU A 5 14.44 -16.81 14.91
N LEU A 6 14.76 -16.84 16.21
CA LEU A 6 14.20 -15.88 17.17
C LEU A 6 14.65 -14.45 16.87
N TRP A 7 15.92 -14.28 16.49
CA TRP A 7 16.45 -12.98 16.10
C TRP A 7 15.76 -12.44 14.84
N GLY A 8 15.59 -13.28 13.81
CA GLY A 8 14.89 -12.90 12.59
C GLY A 8 13.44 -12.52 12.84
N TRP A 9 12.74 -13.24 13.71
CA TRP A 9 11.37 -12.91 14.10
C TRP A 9 11.27 -11.57 14.85
N ASN A 10 12.22 -11.30 15.76
CA ASN A 10 12.25 -10.04 16.51
C ASN A 10 12.58 -8.84 15.61
N ASN A 11 13.29 -9.05 14.51
CA ASN A 11 13.70 -8.03 13.56
C ASN A 11 12.97 -8.15 12.21
N ILE A 12 11.80 -8.78 12.17
CA ILE A 12 11.09 -9.09 10.93
C ILE A 12 10.76 -7.83 10.14
N LEU A 13 10.37 -6.74 10.82
CA LEU A 13 10.11 -5.46 10.17
C LEU A 13 11.39 -4.87 9.55
N PHE A 14 12.50 -4.91 10.27
CA PHE A 14 13.79 -4.44 9.76
C PHE A 14 14.23 -5.20 8.50
N LEU A 15 14.09 -6.53 8.53
CA LEU A 15 14.38 -7.37 7.36
C LEU A 15 13.45 -7.04 6.18
N SER A 16 12.15 -6.88 6.44
CA SER A 16 11.19 -6.48 5.41
C SER A 16 11.53 -5.12 4.78
N THR A 17 11.94 -4.13 5.58
CA THR A 17 12.34 -2.82 5.05
C THR A 17 13.60 -2.92 4.20
N LEU A 18 14.55 -3.78 4.57
CA LEU A 18 15.79 -4.00 3.81
C LEU A 18 15.50 -4.66 2.46
N VAL A 19 14.57 -5.62 2.44
CA VAL A 19 14.04 -6.21 1.20
C VAL A 19 13.38 -5.14 0.33
N LEU A 20 12.45 -4.34 0.88
CA LEU A 20 11.81 -3.25 0.13
C LEU A 20 12.83 -2.27 -0.46
N LEU A 21 13.83 -1.85 0.33
CA LEU A 21 14.88 -0.94 -0.11
C LEU A 21 15.78 -1.50 -1.20
N MET A 22 15.95 -2.82 -1.28
CA MET A 22 16.67 -3.42 -2.40
C MET A 22 15.78 -3.55 -3.63
N PHE A 23 14.57 -4.09 -3.47
CA PHE A 23 13.72 -4.44 -4.61
C PHE A 23 13.05 -3.23 -5.26
N ILE A 24 12.61 -2.21 -4.51
CA ILE A 24 11.93 -1.05 -5.10
C ILE A 24 12.84 -0.24 -6.06
N PRO A 25 14.10 0.08 -5.71
CA PRO A 25 14.97 0.86 -6.59
C PRO A 25 15.82 0.01 -7.55
N LEU A 26 16.28 -1.19 -7.16
CA LEU A 26 17.23 -1.98 -7.96
C LEU A 26 16.55 -2.99 -8.87
N TYR A 27 15.31 -3.40 -8.56
CA TYR A 27 14.62 -4.40 -9.38
C TYR A 27 14.00 -3.72 -10.62
N PRO A 28 14.09 -4.36 -11.81
CA PRO A 28 13.38 -3.86 -12.98
C PRO A 28 11.89 -3.88 -12.71
N LYS A 29 11.19 -2.79 -13.04
CA LYS A 29 9.74 -2.65 -12.85
C LYS A 29 8.97 -3.62 -13.73
N LEU A 30 8.83 -4.87 -13.27
CA LEU A 30 8.19 -5.94 -14.03
C LEU A 30 6.67 -5.76 -14.00
N PRO A 31 6.02 -5.50 -15.15
CA PRO A 31 4.56 -5.47 -15.22
C PRO A 31 4.04 -6.90 -15.09
N LEU A 32 3.14 -7.14 -14.13
CA LEU A 32 2.51 -8.44 -13.93
C LEU A 32 1.08 -8.48 -14.46
N LEU A 33 0.31 -7.43 -14.20
CA LEU A 33 -1.08 -7.34 -14.63
C LEU A 33 -1.30 -6.01 -15.36
N ASP A 34 -1.94 -6.11 -16.52
CA ASP A 34 -2.40 -4.96 -17.27
C ASP A 34 -3.72 -4.43 -16.69
N VAL A 35 -3.81 -3.10 -16.59
CA VAL A 35 -5.02 -2.43 -16.09
C VAL A 35 -5.72 -1.78 -17.28
N GLN A 36 -6.90 -2.31 -17.59
CA GLN A 36 -7.71 -1.77 -18.68
C GLN A 36 -8.04 -0.29 -18.46
N ASN A 37 -8.07 0.46 -19.56
CA ASN A 37 -8.39 1.89 -19.61
C ASN A 37 -7.34 2.81 -18.98
N THR A 38 -6.10 2.33 -18.82
CA THR A 38 -4.94 3.14 -18.43
C THR A 38 -3.66 2.59 -19.03
N TRP A 39 -2.56 3.35 -18.93
CA TRP A 39 -1.22 2.96 -19.38
C TRP A 39 -0.36 2.40 -18.22
N VAL A 40 -1.00 2.12 -17.09
CA VAL A 40 -0.34 1.75 -15.84
C VAL A 40 -0.55 0.27 -15.58
N TYR A 41 0.54 -0.43 -15.29
CA TYR A 41 0.53 -1.84 -14.90
C TYR A 41 0.57 -1.98 -13.39
N ILE A 42 -0.02 -3.06 -12.87
CA ILE A 42 0.27 -3.54 -11.51
C ILE A 42 1.57 -4.33 -11.60
N ARG A 43 2.56 -3.90 -10.81
CA ARG A 43 3.93 -4.40 -10.89
C ARG A 43 4.19 -5.45 -9.82
N ALA A 44 5.27 -6.20 -10.00
CA ALA A 44 5.70 -7.21 -9.03
C ALA A 44 6.02 -6.61 -7.66
N GLU A 45 6.59 -5.41 -7.62
CA GLU A 45 6.96 -4.75 -6.38
C GLU A 45 5.72 -4.40 -5.56
N ASP A 46 4.62 -3.98 -6.21
CA ASP A 46 3.37 -3.57 -5.54
C ASP A 46 2.85 -4.72 -4.64
N PHE A 47 2.99 -5.99 -5.06
CA PHE A 47 2.64 -7.16 -4.23
C PHE A 47 3.56 -7.34 -3.01
N LEU A 48 4.86 -7.06 -3.16
CA LEU A 48 5.82 -7.10 -2.07
C LEU A 48 5.49 -6.02 -1.03
N VAL A 49 5.07 -4.83 -1.49
CA VAL A 49 4.59 -3.76 -0.60
C VAL A 49 3.37 -4.20 0.18
N ILE A 50 2.35 -4.74 -0.51
CA ILE A 50 1.12 -5.23 0.11
C ILE A 50 1.43 -6.31 1.15
N PHE A 51 2.36 -7.21 0.87
CA PHE A 51 2.78 -8.24 1.83
C PHE A 51 3.40 -7.63 3.10
N VAL A 52 4.33 -6.67 2.95
CA VAL A 52 4.94 -6.01 4.11
C VAL A 52 3.93 -5.18 4.90
N LEU A 53 3.01 -4.49 4.21
CA LEU A 53 1.91 -3.77 4.83
C LEU A 53 1.00 -4.71 5.65
N ALA A 54 0.61 -5.85 5.08
CA ALA A 54 -0.19 -6.85 5.78
C ALA A 54 0.54 -7.41 7.01
N LEU A 55 1.85 -7.65 6.90
CA LEU A 55 2.69 -8.08 8.02
C LEU A 55 2.77 -7.01 9.11
N TRP A 56 2.92 -5.74 8.74
CA TRP A 56 2.92 -4.62 9.68
C TRP A 56 1.57 -4.50 10.40
N LEU A 57 0.46 -4.56 9.66
CA LEU A 57 -0.90 -4.54 10.22
C LEU A 57 -1.12 -5.71 11.19
N PHE A 58 -0.68 -6.92 10.83
CA PHE A 58 -0.76 -8.08 11.70
C PHE A 58 0.01 -7.86 13.02
N LEU A 59 1.22 -7.30 12.96
CA LEU A 59 2.02 -6.99 14.15
C LEU A 59 1.42 -5.83 14.98
N PHE A 60 0.80 -4.86 14.32
CA PHE A 60 0.05 -3.79 14.96
C PHE A 60 -1.15 -4.34 15.76
N PHE A 61 -1.96 -5.23 15.18
CA PHE A 61 -3.05 -5.90 15.91
C PHE A 61 -2.56 -6.81 17.03
N LYS A 62 -1.35 -7.38 16.92
CA LYS A 62 -0.67 -8.09 18.00
C LYS A 62 -0.05 -7.17 19.06
N LYS A 63 -0.26 -5.85 18.96
CA LYS A 63 0.29 -4.81 19.85
C LYS A 63 1.82 -4.84 19.96
N LYS A 64 2.51 -5.41 18.94
CA LYS A 64 3.97 -5.43 18.87
C LYS A 64 4.54 -4.16 18.24
N VAL A 65 3.71 -3.39 17.55
CA VAL A 65 4.07 -2.14 16.89
C VAL A 65 3.20 -1.04 17.45
N THR A 66 3.79 0.13 17.65
CA THR A 66 3.08 1.33 18.09
C THR A 66 3.29 2.41 17.06
N ILE A 67 2.21 3.09 16.71
CA ILE A 67 2.25 4.27 15.85
C ILE A 67 2.67 5.45 16.73
N LYS A 68 3.82 6.05 16.45
CA LYS A 68 4.37 7.16 17.25
C LYS A 68 4.44 8.49 16.50
N THR A 69 4.18 8.48 15.20
CA THR A 69 4.39 9.67 14.35
C THR A 69 3.14 10.56 14.36
N PRO A 70 3.29 11.89 14.52
CA PRO A 70 2.16 12.83 14.42
C PRO A 70 1.57 12.85 12.99
N LEU A 71 2.35 12.43 12.00
CA LEU A 71 1.94 12.30 10.60
C LEU A 71 0.83 11.27 10.39
N THR A 72 0.72 10.28 11.27
CA THR A 72 -0.28 9.21 11.10
C THR A 72 -1.69 9.77 11.08
N LEU A 73 -2.01 10.74 11.94
CA LEU A 73 -3.35 11.35 11.95
C LEU A 73 -3.64 12.04 10.61
N SER A 74 -2.69 12.80 10.08
CA SER A 74 -2.83 13.48 8.78
C SER A 74 -2.99 12.49 7.62
N ILE A 75 -2.23 11.39 7.63
CA ILE A 75 -2.34 10.32 6.62
C ILE A 75 -3.70 9.64 6.71
N MET A 76 -4.18 9.30 7.91
CA MET A 76 -5.49 8.69 8.11
C MET A 76 -6.63 9.60 7.65
N ILE A 77 -6.56 10.91 7.94
CA ILE A 77 -7.55 11.88 7.47
C ILE A 77 -7.52 11.97 5.95
N TYR A 78 -6.34 12.04 5.35
CA TYR A 78 -6.20 12.08 3.89
C TYR A 78 -6.78 10.82 3.23
N TRP A 79 -6.52 9.63 3.78
CA TRP A 79 -7.11 8.38 3.29
C TRP A 79 -8.62 8.36 3.43
N LEU A 80 -9.16 8.83 4.56
CA LEU A 80 -10.60 8.87 4.79
C LEU A 80 -11.29 9.80 3.79
N ILE A 81 -10.78 11.03 3.63
CA ILE A 81 -11.34 12.01 2.70
C ILE A 81 -11.20 11.50 1.25
N GLY A 82 -10.04 10.95 0.89
CA GLY A 82 -9.80 10.37 -0.43
C GLY A 82 -10.75 9.20 -0.74
N ALA A 83 -10.99 8.31 0.23
CA ALA A 83 -11.94 7.22 0.09
C ALA A 83 -13.37 7.74 -0.10
N LEU A 84 -13.80 8.69 0.73
CA LEU A 84 -15.12 9.32 0.62
C LEU A 84 -15.29 10.01 -0.74
N ALA A 85 -14.30 10.77 -1.19
CA ALA A 85 -14.32 11.44 -2.49
C ALA A 85 -14.38 10.44 -3.65
N THR A 86 -13.62 9.33 -3.57
CA THR A 86 -13.60 8.28 -4.59
C THR A 86 -14.95 7.56 -4.66
N ILE A 87 -15.51 7.19 -3.52
CA ILE A 87 -16.83 6.54 -3.43
C ILE A 87 -17.92 7.48 -3.96
N HIS A 88 -17.90 8.75 -3.53
CA HIS A 88 -18.84 9.76 -4.01
C HIS A 88 -18.75 9.96 -5.53
N GLY A 89 -17.53 10.07 -6.07
CA GLY A 89 -17.30 10.18 -7.51
C GLY A 89 -17.83 8.97 -8.28
N VAL A 90 -17.49 7.76 -7.83
CA VAL A 90 -17.91 6.50 -8.48
C VAL A 90 -19.42 6.31 -8.45
N LEU A 91 -20.10 6.65 -7.35
CA LEU A 91 -21.53 6.39 -7.20
C LEU A 91 -22.42 7.48 -7.80
N LEU A 92 -22.03 8.75 -7.71
CA LEU A 92 -22.91 9.87 -8.06
C LEU A 92 -22.51 10.58 -9.36
N ILE A 93 -21.21 10.69 -9.64
CA ILE A 93 -20.71 11.51 -10.75
C ILE A 93 -20.43 10.64 -11.98
N PHE A 94 -19.71 9.53 -11.81
CA PHE A 94 -19.24 8.69 -12.92
C PHE A 94 -20.36 8.08 -13.77
N PRO A 95 -21.54 7.71 -13.22
CA PRO A 95 -22.65 7.23 -14.05
C PRO A 95 -23.18 8.27 -15.04
N GLN A 96 -22.91 9.57 -14.80
CA GLN A 96 -23.40 10.69 -15.61
C GLN A 96 -22.33 11.19 -16.59
N THR A 97 -21.10 10.67 -16.54
CA THR A 97 -19.97 11.13 -17.35
C THR A 97 -19.44 10.01 -18.25
N SER A 98 -19.17 10.34 -19.51
CA SER A 98 -18.60 9.38 -20.46
C SER A 98 -17.09 9.21 -20.24
N ASN A 99 -16.56 8.02 -20.57
CA ASN A 99 -15.13 7.68 -20.49
C ASN A 99 -14.51 7.77 -19.08
N VAL A 100 -15.31 7.56 -18.02
CA VAL A 100 -14.79 7.45 -16.66
C VAL A 100 -14.92 6.01 -16.17
N PHE A 101 -13.83 5.49 -15.59
CA PHE A 101 -13.69 4.08 -15.26
C PHE A 101 -13.53 3.91 -13.74
N PRO A 102 -14.54 3.38 -13.02
CA PRO A 102 -14.50 3.21 -11.57
C PRO A 102 -13.32 2.37 -11.06
N ASN A 103 -12.94 1.33 -11.79
CA ASN A 103 -11.80 0.48 -11.47
C ASN A 103 -10.48 1.27 -11.42
N VAL A 104 -10.27 2.19 -12.38
CA VAL A 104 -9.06 3.02 -12.44
C VAL A 104 -9.03 4.00 -11.27
N ALA A 105 -10.16 4.60 -10.91
CA ALA A 105 -10.24 5.50 -9.76
C ALA A 105 -9.94 4.77 -8.44
N PHE A 106 -10.50 3.57 -8.26
CA PHE A 106 -10.23 2.75 -7.08
C PHE A 106 -8.76 2.31 -6.98
N LEU A 107 -8.18 1.82 -8.07
CA LEU A 107 -6.76 1.45 -8.12
C LEU A 107 -5.84 2.65 -7.90
N SER A 108 -6.22 3.83 -8.40
CA SER A 108 -5.50 5.08 -8.15
C SER A 108 -5.49 5.42 -6.66
N PHE A 109 -6.64 5.35 -5.99
CA PHE A 109 -6.73 5.58 -4.54
C PHE A 109 -5.88 4.58 -3.75
N LEU A 110 -5.96 3.28 -4.06
CA LEU A 110 -5.14 2.25 -3.42
C LEU A 110 -3.64 2.53 -3.55
N ARG A 111 -3.20 3.07 -4.68
CA ARG A 111 -1.79 3.42 -4.88
C ARG A 111 -1.32 4.58 -3.99
N HIS A 112 -2.20 5.54 -3.69
CA HIS A 112 -1.88 6.60 -2.72
C HIS A 112 -1.75 6.03 -1.30
N VAL A 113 -2.63 5.09 -0.94
CA VAL A 113 -2.56 4.37 0.33
C VAL A 113 -1.23 3.61 0.44
N GLU A 114 -0.87 2.86 -0.60
CA GLU A 114 0.39 2.13 -0.65
C GLU A 114 1.62 3.02 -0.41
N TYR A 115 1.73 4.15 -1.13
CA TYR A 115 2.88 5.06 -0.99
C TYR A 115 2.96 5.76 0.37
N GLN A 116 1.82 6.08 0.98
CA GLN A 116 1.81 6.77 2.26
C GLN A 116 1.97 5.82 3.45
N ALA A 117 1.65 4.54 3.26
CA ALA A 117 1.72 3.57 4.34
C ALA A 117 3.14 3.30 4.84
N TYR A 118 4.16 3.59 4.03
CA TYR A 118 5.56 3.54 4.45
C TYR A 118 5.90 4.51 5.59
N PHE A 119 5.07 5.53 5.81
CA PHE A 119 5.29 6.57 6.84
C PHE A 119 4.54 6.31 8.16
N LEU A 120 3.80 5.19 8.25
CA LEU A 120 3.08 4.76 9.47
C LEU A 120 3.99 3.96 10.42
#